data_AF-A0A8S3TH17-F1
#
_entry.id   AF-A0A8S3TH17-F1
#
_cell.length_a   1.000
_cell.length_b   1.000
_cell.length_c   1.000
_cell.angle_alpha   90.00
_cell.angle_beta   90.00
_cell.angle_gamma   90.00
#
_symmetry.space_group_name_H-M   'P 1'
#
loop_
_entity.id
_entity.type
_entity.pdbx_description
1 polymer ?
#
loop_
_entity_poly.entity_id
_entity_poly.type
_entity_poly.pdbx_seq_one_letter_code
_entity_poly.pdbx_strand_id
1 'polypeptide(L)'
;MESRKEEVVVTIHRENDTCSETTELLELQEKTETRKITVLDGEFLHNVTLDTTVLDGLISKCILTIGDREEITKQPSLSERNRMILNILIARPYSTFETLTEELINFERSKKDLVSKLKNYDCPGDISLPSLTTIDINNHTIQLQKNFKILVHQLVIGESIADHLISAEILCTEDHGEICAQITKEQKNRLLLTKLMHKDADAFTCFLSVLKEDNSYEELARRIERTEVTNEDKILLQVGR
;
A
#
# COMPACT_ATOMS: atom_id res chain seq x y z
N MET A 1 27.90 -77.66 30.41
CA MET A 1 27.05 -76.89 31.34
C MET A 1 27.68 -75.52 31.49
N GLU A 2 27.16 -74.53 30.79
CA GLU A 2 26.85 -73.20 31.31
C GLU A 2 26.16 -72.43 30.19
N SER A 3 24.91 -72.08 30.47
CA SER A 3 24.02 -71.30 29.62
C SER A 3 24.22 -69.81 29.89
N ARG A 4 23.59 -69.00 29.02
CA ARG A 4 23.16 -67.59 29.20
C ARG A 4 24.23 -66.55 28.79
N LYS A 5 23.94 -65.52 28.01
CA LYS A 5 22.66 -64.83 27.69
C LYS A 5 22.76 -64.13 26.32
N GLU A 6 21.60 -63.98 25.70
CA GLU A 6 21.31 -63.14 24.54
C GLU A 6 21.65 -61.68 24.82
N GLU A 7 22.11 -60.96 23.78
CA GLU A 7 21.88 -59.52 23.68
C GLU A 7 21.47 -59.20 22.23
N VAL A 8 20.15 -59.07 22.06
CA VAL A 8 19.51 -58.55 20.85
C VAL A 8 19.59 -57.04 20.93
N VAL A 9 20.43 -56.42 20.10
CA VAL A 9 20.42 -54.96 19.94
C VAL A 9 19.29 -54.59 18.99
N VAL A 10 18.14 -54.25 19.57
CA VAL A 10 17.03 -53.58 18.89
C VAL A 10 17.39 -52.10 18.77
N THR A 11 17.72 -51.62 17.57
CA THR A 11 17.78 -50.18 17.31
C THR A 11 16.37 -49.69 17.00
N ILE A 12 15.74 -49.12 18.02
CA ILE A 12 14.43 -48.46 17.95
C ILE A 12 14.57 -47.16 17.16
N HIS A 13 13.68 -46.97 16.17
CA HIS A 13 13.43 -45.68 15.52
C HIS A 13 13.03 -44.62 16.55
N ARG A 14 13.70 -43.46 16.54
CA ARG A 14 13.13 -42.21 17.06
C ARG A 14 12.88 -41.27 15.88
N GLU A 15 11.68 -41.40 15.32
CA GLU A 15 11.01 -40.28 14.68
C GLU A 15 10.38 -39.40 15.78
N ASN A 16 10.30 -38.11 15.47
CA ASN A 16 9.52 -37.04 16.13
C ASN A 16 10.18 -36.34 17.33
N ASP A 17 10.54 -35.07 17.12
CA ASP A 17 10.10 -33.92 17.93
C ASP A 17 10.62 -32.57 17.36
N THR A 18 10.31 -32.26 16.09
CA THR A 18 10.57 -30.92 15.52
C THR A 18 9.31 -30.21 15.02
N CYS A 19 8.13 -30.79 15.25
CA CYS A 19 6.86 -30.23 14.77
C CYS A 19 6.17 -29.33 15.81
N SER A 20 6.42 -29.52 17.11
CA SER A 20 5.74 -28.76 18.18
C SER A 20 6.37 -27.39 18.45
N GLU A 21 7.70 -27.26 18.37
CA GLU A 21 8.41 -26.01 18.67
C GLU A 21 8.18 -24.93 17.62
N THR A 22 8.01 -25.31 16.35
CA THR A 22 7.73 -24.35 15.26
C THR A 22 6.32 -23.76 15.36
N THR A 23 5.34 -24.53 15.84
CA THR A 23 3.96 -24.06 15.98
C THR A 23 3.80 -23.17 17.21
N GLU A 24 4.45 -23.50 18.32
CA GLU A 24 4.47 -22.64 19.52
C GLU A 24 5.21 -21.32 19.27
N LEU A 25 6.29 -21.31 18.48
CA LEU A 25 7.00 -20.07 18.09
C LEU A 25 6.14 -19.18 17.20
N LEU A 26 5.41 -19.75 16.23
CA LEU A 26 4.48 -19.00 15.37
C LEU A 26 3.31 -18.42 16.17
N GLU A 27 2.71 -19.19 17.08
CA GLU A 27 1.62 -18.70 17.95
C GLU A 27 2.12 -17.64 18.94
N LEU A 28 3.32 -17.76 19.48
CA LEU A 28 3.94 -16.74 20.32
C LEU A 28 4.23 -15.46 19.53
N GLN A 29 4.69 -15.57 18.29
CA GLN A 29 4.99 -14.43 17.43
C GLN A 29 3.69 -13.68 17.05
N GLU A 30 2.67 -14.40 16.61
CA GLU A 30 1.35 -13.86 16.25
C GLU A 30 0.65 -13.20 17.46
N LYS A 31 0.81 -13.78 18.66
CA LYS A 31 0.27 -13.25 19.93
C LYS A 31 1.07 -12.07 20.48
N THR A 32 2.34 -11.91 20.07
CA THR A 32 3.19 -10.76 20.42
C THR A 32 2.96 -9.60 19.47
N GLU A 33 2.70 -9.87 18.18
CA GLU A 33 2.31 -8.89 17.17
C GLU A 33 0.94 -8.27 17.50
N THR A 34 -0.08 -9.09 17.78
CA THR A 34 -1.42 -8.61 18.20
C THR A 34 -1.42 -7.80 19.50
N ARG A 35 -0.50 -8.10 20.44
CA ARG A 35 -0.34 -7.35 21.72
C ARG A 35 0.33 -5.98 21.56
N LYS A 36 1.14 -5.75 20.53
CA LYS A 36 1.82 -4.46 20.30
C LYS A 36 0.93 -3.44 19.58
N ILE A 37 0.06 -3.91 18.68
CA ILE A 37 -0.95 -3.09 18.00
C ILE A 37 -1.98 -2.52 18.99
N THR A 38 -2.33 -3.28 20.03
CA THR A 38 -3.25 -2.83 21.09
C THR A 38 -2.73 -1.62 21.88
N VAL A 39 -1.42 -1.36 21.87
CA VAL A 39 -0.83 -0.18 22.53
C VAL A 39 -0.77 1.03 21.61
N LEU A 40 -0.68 0.83 20.29
CA LEU A 40 -0.91 1.88 19.29
C LEU A 40 -2.40 2.30 19.22
N ASP A 41 -3.30 1.39 19.60
CA ASP A 41 -4.76 1.53 19.50
C ASP A 41 -5.35 2.71 20.31
N GLY A 42 -4.66 3.22 21.35
CA GLY A 42 -5.18 4.33 22.16
C GLY A 42 -4.85 5.71 21.61
N GLU A 43 -3.56 6.07 21.57
CA GLU A 43 -3.14 7.42 21.16
C GLU A 43 -3.22 7.61 19.64
N PHE A 44 -2.92 6.60 18.83
CA PHE A 44 -2.91 6.73 17.36
C PHE A 44 -4.34 6.83 16.80
N LEU A 45 -5.26 5.99 17.29
CA LEU A 45 -6.64 5.99 16.80
C LEU A 45 -7.36 7.32 17.02
N HIS A 46 -7.06 8.01 18.12
CA HIS A 46 -7.81 9.20 18.51
C HIS A 46 -7.11 10.52 18.22
N ASN A 47 -5.78 10.54 18.12
CA ASN A 47 -5.02 11.80 18.02
C ASN A 47 -4.33 12.02 16.67
N VAL A 48 -4.36 11.04 15.77
CA VAL A 48 -3.69 11.16 14.46
C VAL A 48 -4.72 11.40 13.38
N THR A 49 -4.92 12.64 12.99
CA THR A 49 -5.60 12.93 11.73
C THR A 49 -4.69 12.57 10.56
N LEU A 50 -5.05 11.52 9.82
CA LEU A 50 -4.42 11.14 8.55
C LEU A 50 -5.16 11.88 7.44
N ASP A 51 -4.60 13.01 7.02
CA ASP A 51 -5.14 13.80 5.90
C ASP A 51 -4.94 13.06 4.57
N THR A 52 -5.76 13.44 3.60
CA THR A 52 -5.66 13.12 2.18
C THR A 52 -4.24 13.22 1.63
N THR A 53 -3.42 14.17 2.08
CA THR A 53 -2.02 14.30 1.64
C THR A 53 -1.11 13.18 2.16
N VAL A 54 -1.32 12.69 3.38
CA VAL A 54 -0.59 11.54 3.93
C VAL A 54 -0.98 10.28 3.15
N LEU A 55 -2.27 10.10 2.86
CA LEU A 55 -2.75 8.98 2.04
C LEU A 55 -2.18 9.04 0.62
N ASP A 56 -2.15 10.23 -0.01
CA ASP A 56 -1.53 10.42 -1.33
C ASP A 56 -0.02 10.06 -1.29
N GLY A 57 0.66 10.36 -0.18
CA GLY A 57 2.04 9.97 0.09
C GLY A 57 2.22 8.45 0.15
N LEU A 58 1.39 7.76 0.92
CA LEU A 58 1.43 6.31 1.03
C LEU A 58 1.10 5.60 -0.29
N ILE A 59 0.15 6.11 -1.07
CA ILE A 59 -0.13 5.63 -2.43
C ILE A 59 1.10 5.83 -3.32
N SER A 60 1.77 6.99 -3.23
CA SER A 60 2.99 7.28 -4.01
C SER A 60 4.19 6.42 -3.68
N LYS A 61 4.14 5.73 -2.54
CA LYS A 61 5.15 4.77 -2.09
C LYS A 61 4.70 3.32 -2.30
N CYS A 62 3.57 3.09 -2.98
CA CYS A 62 2.95 1.78 -3.19
C CYS A 62 2.61 1.04 -1.87
N ILE A 63 2.42 1.78 -0.78
CA ILE A 63 2.03 1.24 0.54
C ILE A 63 0.52 1.15 0.68
N LEU A 64 -0.24 1.99 -0.02
CA LEU A 64 -1.68 1.86 -0.11
C LEU A 64 -2.08 1.70 -1.57
N THR A 65 -3.06 0.84 -1.80
CA THR A 65 -3.77 0.84 -3.08
C THR A 65 -4.77 2.01 -3.13
N ILE A 66 -5.27 2.32 -4.33
CA ILE A 66 -6.35 3.31 -4.44
C ILE A 66 -7.66 2.78 -3.81
N GLY A 67 -7.87 1.46 -3.86
CA GLY A 67 -8.99 0.79 -3.19
C GLY A 67 -8.90 0.95 -1.68
N ASP A 68 -7.72 0.72 -1.09
CA ASP A 68 -7.47 0.90 0.34
C ASP A 68 -7.87 2.32 0.77
N ARG A 69 -7.45 3.32 -0.01
CA ARG A 69 -7.78 4.72 0.24
C ARG A 69 -9.29 4.95 0.20
N GLU A 70 -10.00 4.43 -0.80
CA GLU A 70 -11.45 4.58 -0.88
C GLU A 70 -12.14 3.97 0.34
N GLU A 71 -11.77 2.75 0.72
CA GLU A 71 -12.34 2.07 1.89
C GLU A 71 -12.05 2.80 3.19
N ILE A 72 -10.83 3.34 3.35
CA ILE A 72 -10.47 4.22 4.46
C ILE A 72 -11.37 5.46 4.46
N THR A 73 -11.49 6.16 3.33
CA THR A 73 -12.27 7.41 3.29
C THR A 73 -13.77 7.20 3.52
N LYS A 74 -14.29 6.01 3.23
CA LYS A 74 -15.68 5.61 3.51
C LYS A 74 -15.94 5.42 5.02
N GLN A 75 -14.91 5.23 5.85
CA GLN A 75 -15.12 5.05 7.29
C GLN A 75 -15.65 6.34 7.95
N PRO A 76 -16.66 6.24 8.82
CA PRO A 76 -17.34 7.41 9.38
C PRO A 76 -16.53 8.10 10.47
N SER A 77 -15.74 7.37 11.27
CA SER A 77 -14.94 7.95 12.36
C SER A 77 -13.43 7.95 12.07
N LEU A 78 -12.70 8.90 12.69
CA LEU A 78 -11.24 8.96 12.62
C LEU A 78 -10.59 7.68 13.16
N SER A 79 -11.13 7.15 14.26
CA SER A 79 -10.66 5.92 14.89
C SER A 79 -10.77 4.72 13.95
N GLU A 80 -11.88 4.58 13.21
CA GLU A 80 -12.03 3.50 12.24
C GLU A 80 -11.09 3.65 11.04
N ARG A 81 -10.89 4.88 10.55
CA ARG A 81 -9.90 5.18 9.49
C ARG A 81 -8.50 4.76 9.89
N ASN A 82 -8.08 5.19 11.08
CA ASN A 82 -6.75 4.91 11.61
C ASN A 82 -6.57 3.42 11.87
N ARG A 83 -7.61 2.74 12.39
CA ARG A 83 -7.58 1.29 12.59
C ARG A 83 -7.46 0.54 11.27
N MET A 84 -8.18 0.95 10.23
CA MET A 84 -8.07 0.34 8.91
C MET A 84 -6.67 0.48 8.32
N ILE A 85 -6.05 1.65 8.46
CA ILE A 85 -4.68 1.89 8.00
C ILE A 85 -3.68 1.02 8.76
N LEU A 86 -3.81 0.93 10.09
CA LEU A 86 -2.97 0.04 10.88
C LEU A 86 -3.13 -1.41 10.41
N ASN A 87 -4.36 -1.90 10.23
CA ASN A 87 -4.61 -3.26 9.73
C ASN A 87 -3.93 -3.52 8.38
N ILE A 88 -3.97 -2.57 7.45
CA ILE A 88 -3.29 -2.68 6.16
C ILE A 88 -1.76 -2.69 6.33
N LEU A 89 -1.21 -1.88 7.23
CA LEU A 89 0.24 -1.81 7.47
C LEU A 89 0.78 -3.04 8.19
N ILE A 90 0.00 -3.63 9.10
CA ILE A 90 0.37 -4.88 9.80
C ILE A 90 0.47 -6.03 8.80
N ALA A 91 -0.39 -6.05 7.78
CA ALA A 91 -0.33 -7.04 6.71
C ALA A 91 0.84 -6.81 5.73
N ARG A 92 1.69 -5.78 5.93
CA ARG A 92 2.76 -5.41 5.00
C ARG A 92 4.15 -5.46 5.66
N PRO A 93 5.23 -5.54 4.88
CA PRO A 93 6.60 -5.57 5.41
C PRO A 93 6.92 -4.37 6.31
N TYR A 94 7.84 -4.56 7.26
CA TYR A 94 8.20 -3.56 8.28
C TYR A 94 8.60 -2.19 7.71
N SER A 95 9.25 -2.17 6.55
CA SER A 95 9.64 -0.93 5.84
C SER A 95 8.46 -0.01 5.52
N THR A 96 7.23 -0.54 5.48
CA THR A 96 6.01 0.28 5.29
C THR A 96 5.68 1.15 6.49
N PHE A 97 5.99 0.70 7.71
CA PHE A 97 5.77 1.47 8.93
C PHE A 97 6.76 2.64 9.05
N GLU A 98 8.02 2.42 8.67
CA GLU A 98 9.01 3.50 8.56
C GLU A 98 8.55 4.58 7.58
N THR A 99 8.05 4.17 6.43
CA THR A 99 7.57 5.11 5.40
C THR A 99 6.32 5.88 5.84
N LEU A 100 5.38 5.25 6.57
CA LEU A 100 4.27 5.98 7.21
C LEU A 100 4.82 7.05 8.16
N THR A 101 5.79 6.67 8.97
CA THR A 101 6.40 7.55 9.96
C THR A 101 7.07 8.75 9.30
N GLU A 102 7.75 8.54 8.16
CA GLU A 102 8.31 9.61 7.34
C GLU A 102 7.23 10.54 6.75
N GLU A 103 6.16 10.00 6.16
CA GLU A 103 5.08 10.83 5.63
C GLU A 103 4.37 11.63 6.73
N LEU A 104 4.24 11.07 7.95
CA LEU A 104 3.72 11.79 9.11
C LEU A 104 4.62 12.93 9.56
N ILE A 105 5.95 12.73 9.58
CA ILE A 105 6.92 13.81 9.88
C ILE A 105 6.82 14.92 8.83
N ASN A 106 6.74 14.53 7.55
CA ASN A 106 6.67 15.46 6.43
C ASN A 106 5.39 16.29 6.44
N PHE A 107 4.28 15.70 6.89
CA PHE A 107 2.99 16.36 7.00
C PHE A 107 2.88 17.27 8.22
N GLU A 108 3.29 16.81 9.41
CA GLU A 108 3.04 17.55 10.66
C GLU A 108 4.24 17.56 11.61
N ARG A 109 4.99 18.68 11.61
CA ARG A 109 6.16 18.85 12.48
C ARG A 109 5.82 18.78 13.98
N SER A 110 4.57 19.06 14.37
CA SER A 110 4.07 18.96 15.75
C SER A 110 3.92 17.51 16.23
N LYS A 111 3.83 16.52 15.33
CA LYS A 111 3.71 15.10 15.67
C LYS A 111 5.07 14.41 15.83
N LYS A 112 6.18 15.16 15.88
CA LYS A 112 7.53 14.62 16.13
C LYS A 112 7.63 13.78 17.40
N ASP A 113 6.90 14.14 18.45
CA ASP A 113 6.88 13.37 19.71
C ASP A 113 6.18 12.04 19.52
N LEU A 114 5.03 12.02 18.82
CA LEU A 114 4.34 10.79 18.46
C LEU A 114 5.23 9.91 17.58
N VAL A 115 5.87 10.50 16.57
CA VAL A 115 6.80 9.79 15.69
C VAL A 115 8.00 9.23 16.46
N SER A 116 8.55 9.98 17.41
CA SER A 116 9.64 9.49 18.25
C SER A 116 9.18 8.32 19.13
N LYS A 117 7.93 8.35 19.63
CA LYS A 117 7.32 7.19 20.30
C LYS A 117 7.16 6.01 19.33
N LEU A 118 6.69 6.24 18.10
CA LEU A 118 6.53 5.20 17.06
C LEU A 118 7.88 4.58 16.64
N LYS A 119 8.95 5.38 16.55
CA LYS A 119 10.31 4.91 16.23
C LYS A 119 10.95 4.10 17.36
N ASN A 120 10.57 4.37 18.61
CA ASN A 120 11.04 3.60 19.76
C ASN A 120 10.29 2.27 19.95
N TYR A 121 9.34 1.93 19.06
CA TYR A 121 8.71 0.63 19.04
C TYR A 121 9.58 -0.40 18.29
N ASP A 122 10.12 -1.36 19.06
CA ASP A 122 10.76 -2.56 18.52
C ASP A 122 9.67 -3.50 17.96
N CYS A 123 9.52 -3.54 16.64
CA CYS A 123 8.67 -4.52 15.96
C CYS A 123 9.48 -5.80 15.72
N PRO A 124 8.96 -7.00 16.03
CA PRO A 124 9.75 -8.21 15.91
C PRO A 124 9.74 -8.72 14.46
N GLY A 125 10.93 -8.79 13.85
CA GLY A 125 11.25 -9.72 12.77
C GLY A 125 10.73 -9.38 11.37
N ASP A 126 11.62 -9.48 10.39
CA ASP A 126 11.26 -9.59 8.98
C ASP A 126 10.29 -10.77 8.81
N ILE A 127 9.02 -10.47 8.56
CA ILE A 127 8.09 -11.49 8.07
C ILE A 127 8.55 -11.81 6.66
N SER A 128 9.21 -12.96 6.49
CA SER A 128 9.63 -13.42 5.17
C SER A 128 8.38 -13.53 4.30
N LEU A 129 8.36 -12.75 3.22
CA LEU A 129 7.26 -12.67 2.27
C LEU A 129 6.86 -14.08 1.82
N PRO A 130 5.61 -14.51 2.05
CA PRO A 130 5.13 -15.73 1.44
C PRO A 130 5.22 -15.56 -0.08
N SER A 131 5.70 -16.59 -0.79
CA SER A 131 5.62 -16.63 -2.25
C SER A 131 4.15 -16.68 -2.67
N LEU A 132 3.54 -15.50 -2.78
CA LEU A 132 2.16 -15.33 -3.19
C LEU A 132 2.07 -15.41 -4.71
N THR A 133 1.03 -16.09 -5.17
CA THR A 133 0.66 -16.18 -6.58
C THR A 133 0.44 -14.77 -7.13
N THR A 134 1.12 -14.48 -8.24
CA THR A 134 1.13 -13.18 -8.92
C THR A 134 -0.28 -12.74 -9.30
N ILE A 135 -0.93 -11.91 -8.48
CA ILE A 135 -1.99 -11.04 -8.99
C ILE A 135 -1.27 -10.07 -9.92
N ASP A 136 -1.59 -10.10 -11.21
CA ASP A 136 -0.94 -9.26 -12.21
C ASP A 136 -1.38 -7.80 -11.99
N ILE A 137 -0.70 -7.12 -11.06
CA ILE A 137 -0.84 -5.69 -10.89
C ILE A 137 -0.14 -5.08 -12.09
N ASN A 138 -0.95 -4.47 -12.96
CA ASN A 138 -0.47 -3.89 -14.18
C ASN A 138 0.58 -2.82 -13.89
N ASN A 139 1.66 -2.83 -14.69
CA ASN A 139 2.76 -1.89 -14.53
C ASN A 139 2.29 -0.43 -14.59
N HIS A 140 1.29 -0.11 -15.44
CA HIS A 140 0.77 1.25 -15.56
C HIS A 140 0.11 1.76 -14.27
N THR A 141 -0.59 0.89 -13.54
CA THR A 141 -1.17 1.24 -12.24
C THR A 141 -0.07 1.63 -11.26
N ILE A 142 1.04 0.88 -11.22
CA ILE A 142 2.19 1.19 -10.36
C ILE A 142 2.86 2.50 -10.79
N GLN A 143 3.03 2.74 -12.09
CA GLN A 143 3.59 3.99 -12.61
C GLN A 143 2.73 5.20 -12.23
N LEU A 144 1.40 5.09 -12.35
CA LEU A 144 0.47 6.12 -11.90
C LEU A 144 0.54 6.31 -10.38
N GLN A 145 0.64 5.23 -9.60
CA GLN A 145 0.74 5.30 -8.15
C GLN A 145 2.00 6.04 -7.72
N LYS A 146 3.18 5.61 -8.19
CA LYS A 146 4.46 6.23 -7.85
C LYS A 146 4.53 7.72 -8.20
N ASN A 147 3.75 8.15 -9.21
CA ASN A 147 3.65 9.56 -9.60
C ASN A 147 2.38 10.27 -9.07
N PHE A 148 1.55 9.59 -8.28
CA PHE A 148 0.22 10.04 -7.87
C PHE A 148 0.28 11.40 -7.17
N LYS A 149 1.16 11.55 -6.18
CA LYS A 149 1.33 12.80 -5.43
C LYS A 149 1.67 13.95 -6.37
N ILE A 150 2.55 13.75 -7.35
CA ILE A 150 2.94 14.80 -8.31
C ILE A 150 1.77 15.12 -9.24
N LEU A 151 1.12 14.11 -9.80
CA LEU A 151 -0.03 14.25 -10.69
C LEU A 151 -1.18 15.00 -10.01
N VAL A 152 -1.50 14.69 -8.76
CA VAL A 152 -2.54 15.39 -7.99
C VAL A 152 -2.26 16.89 -7.86
N HIS A 153 -1.00 17.27 -7.66
CA HIS A 153 -0.65 18.68 -7.39
C HIS A 153 -0.35 19.48 -8.67
N GLN A 154 0.25 18.85 -9.68
CA GLN A 154 0.76 19.55 -10.87
C GLN A 154 -0.20 19.50 -12.06
N LEU A 155 -1.03 18.47 -12.18
CA LEU A 155 -1.97 18.37 -13.29
C LEU A 155 -3.03 19.47 -13.18
N VAL A 156 -3.31 20.15 -14.27
CA VAL A 156 -4.50 20.99 -14.41
C VAL A 156 -5.33 20.35 -15.51
N ILE A 157 -6.42 19.68 -15.11
CA ILE A 157 -7.39 19.14 -16.06
C ILE A 157 -8.13 20.34 -16.67
N GLY A 158 -7.61 20.83 -17.79
CA GLY A 158 -8.33 21.75 -18.66
C GLY A 158 -9.37 21.01 -19.49
N GLU A 159 -10.26 21.78 -20.13
CA GLU A 159 -11.26 21.25 -21.08
C GLU A 159 -10.59 20.38 -22.16
N SER A 160 -9.41 20.79 -22.64
CA SER A 160 -8.66 20.03 -23.67
C SER A 160 -8.33 18.59 -23.26
N ILE A 161 -7.80 18.36 -22.04
CA ILE A 161 -7.43 17.02 -21.57
C ILE A 161 -8.69 16.18 -21.36
N ALA A 162 -9.71 16.75 -20.74
CA ALA A 162 -10.97 16.06 -20.50
C ALA A 162 -11.67 15.66 -21.81
N ASP A 163 -11.77 16.58 -22.77
CA ASP A 163 -12.42 16.35 -24.07
C ASP A 163 -11.71 15.26 -24.87
N HIS A 164 -10.37 15.21 -24.84
CA HIS A 164 -9.61 14.15 -25.49
C HIS A 164 -9.85 12.79 -24.84
N LEU A 165 -9.86 12.73 -23.49
CA LEU A 165 -10.14 11.48 -22.78
C LEU A 165 -11.57 10.97 -22.99
N ILE A 166 -12.54 11.85 -23.19
CA ILE A 166 -13.92 11.48 -23.57
C ILE A 166 -13.96 11.00 -25.02
N SER A 167 -13.31 11.73 -25.93
CA SER A 167 -13.28 11.40 -27.36
C SER A 167 -12.57 10.06 -27.63
N ALA A 168 -11.61 9.70 -26.78
CA ALA A 168 -10.92 8.41 -26.80
C ALA A 168 -11.68 7.30 -26.03
N GLU A 169 -12.90 7.57 -25.56
CA GLU A 169 -13.74 6.63 -24.79
C GLU A 169 -13.12 6.11 -23.48
N ILE A 170 -12.12 6.83 -22.95
CA ILE A 170 -11.46 6.48 -21.68
C ILE A 170 -12.35 6.87 -20.51
N LEU A 171 -12.94 8.07 -20.60
CA LEU A 171 -13.93 8.58 -19.66
C LEU A 171 -15.30 8.64 -20.36
N CYS A 172 -16.35 8.23 -19.66
CA CYS A 172 -17.70 8.53 -20.12
C CYS A 172 -18.12 9.94 -19.69
N THR A 173 -19.24 10.42 -20.22
CA THR A 173 -19.81 11.72 -19.85
C THR A 173 -20.18 11.82 -18.38
N GLU A 174 -20.58 10.70 -17.76
CA GLU A 174 -20.85 10.60 -16.33
C GLU A 174 -19.56 10.76 -15.51
N ASP A 175 -18.48 10.05 -15.88
CA ASP A 175 -17.14 10.21 -15.27
C ASP A 175 -16.68 11.67 -15.32
N HIS A 176 -16.85 12.31 -16.48
CA HIS A 176 -16.52 13.72 -16.67
C HIS A 176 -17.34 14.64 -15.78
N GLY A 177 -18.65 14.37 -15.66
CA GLY A 177 -19.54 15.10 -14.77
C GLY A 177 -19.11 15.01 -13.30
N GLU A 178 -18.78 13.81 -12.83
CA GLU A 178 -18.30 13.58 -11.47
C GLU A 178 -16.97 14.28 -11.17
N ILE A 179 -16.04 14.27 -12.13
CA ILE A 179 -14.77 14.99 -12.04
C ILE A 179 -15.04 16.49 -12.00
N CYS A 180 -15.83 17.02 -12.92
CA CYS A 180 -16.12 18.46 -12.98
C CYS A 180 -16.86 18.98 -11.74
N ALA A 181 -17.67 18.13 -11.09
CA ALA A 181 -18.39 18.43 -9.86
C ALA A 181 -17.47 18.60 -8.63
N GLN A 182 -16.21 18.13 -8.69
CA GLN A 182 -15.27 18.33 -7.59
C GLN A 182 -14.88 19.80 -7.44
N ILE A 183 -14.71 20.24 -6.20
CA ILE A 183 -14.54 21.66 -5.86
C ILE A 183 -13.10 22.11 -6.17
N THR A 184 -12.10 21.34 -5.72
CA THR A 184 -10.69 21.70 -5.88
C THR A 184 -10.04 20.93 -7.01
N LYS A 185 -9.00 21.54 -7.62
CA LYS A 185 -8.17 20.90 -8.64
C LYS A 185 -7.61 19.55 -8.17
N GLU A 186 -7.14 19.48 -6.93
CA GLU A 186 -6.59 18.26 -6.35
C GLU A 186 -7.66 17.16 -6.24
N GLN A 187 -8.91 17.51 -5.90
CA GLN A 187 -10.01 16.54 -5.89
C GLN A 187 -10.34 16.05 -7.30
N LYS A 188 -10.37 16.94 -8.30
CA LYS A 188 -10.54 16.57 -9.72
C LYS A 188 -9.47 15.58 -10.18
N ASN A 189 -8.21 15.91 -9.92
CA ASN A 189 -7.07 15.09 -10.31
C ASN A 189 -7.09 13.73 -9.62
N ARG A 190 -7.38 13.68 -8.31
CA ARG A 190 -7.51 12.41 -7.60
C ARG A 190 -8.56 11.52 -8.23
N LEU A 191 -9.75 12.05 -8.50
CA LEU A 191 -10.84 11.26 -9.07
C LEU A 191 -10.50 10.77 -10.50
N LEU A 192 -9.89 11.61 -11.32
CA LEU A 192 -9.39 11.20 -12.64
C LEU A 192 -8.38 10.05 -12.53
N LEU A 193 -7.37 10.20 -11.69
CA LEU A 193 -6.31 9.19 -11.51
C LEU A 193 -6.89 7.88 -10.94
N THR A 194 -7.84 7.97 -10.01
CA THR A 194 -8.58 6.82 -9.51
C THR A 194 -9.27 6.09 -10.65
N LYS A 195 -10.00 6.80 -11.52
CA LYS A 195 -10.66 6.17 -12.67
C LYS A 195 -9.65 5.54 -13.64
N LEU A 196 -8.57 6.24 -13.98
CA LEU A 196 -7.51 5.74 -14.86
C LEU A 196 -6.81 4.49 -14.33
N MET A 197 -6.58 4.39 -13.01
CA MET A 197 -5.95 3.21 -12.40
C MET A 197 -6.79 1.94 -12.51
N HIS A 198 -8.11 2.08 -12.71
CA HIS A 198 -9.03 0.96 -12.93
C HIS A 198 -9.23 0.62 -14.41
N LYS A 199 -8.60 1.37 -15.32
CA LYS A 199 -8.67 1.14 -16.77
C LYS A 199 -7.46 0.32 -17.25
N ASP A 200 -7.54 -0.12 -18.50
CA ASP A 200 -6.51 -0.92 -19.15
C ASP A 200 -5.28 -0.09 -19.57
N ALA A 201 -4.31 -0.77 -20.18
CA ALA A 201 -3.07 -0.17 -20.64
C ALA A 201 -3.29 0.82 -21.82
N ASP A 202 -4.36 0.64 -22.60
CA ASP A 202 -4.68 1.53 -23.72
C ASP A 202 -5.13 2.89 -23.20
N ALA A 203 -5.97 2.90 -22.18
CA ALA A 203 -6.37 4.13 -21.47
C ALA A 203 -5.17 4.88 -20.87
N PHE A 204 -4.21 4.14 -20.30
CA PHE A 204 -2.97 4.74 -19.80
C PHE A 204 -2.11 5.34 -20.92
N THR A 205 -1.94 4.60 -22.02
CA THR A 205 -1.13 5.04 -23.16
C THR A 205 -1.71 6.30 -23.79
N CYS A 206 -3.03 6.34 -23.96
CA CYS A 206 -3.71 7.51 -24.48
C CYS A 206 -3.68 8.69 -23.49
N PHE A 207 -3.82 8.44 -22.18
CA PHE A 207 -3.60 9.50 -21.18
C PHE A 207 -2.20 10.11 -21.31
N LEU A 208 -1.15 9.29 -21.47
CA LEU A 208 0.21 9.79 -21.69
C LEU A 208 0.35 10.52 -23.02
N SER A 209 -0.30 10.09 -24.10
CA SER A 209 -0.25 10.80 -25.38
C SER A 209 -0.89 12.18 -25.26
N VAL A 210 -2.04 12.30 -24.61
CA VAL A 210 -2.71 13.58 -24.35
C VAL A 210 -1.82 14.51 -23.53
N LEU A 211 -1.13 13.99 -22.50
CA LEU A 211 -0.15 14.79 -21.75
C LEU A 211 1.08 15.20 -22.59
N LYS A 212 1.50 14.39 -23.56
CA LYS A 212 2.63 14.71 -24.46
C LYS A 212 2.25 15.76 -25.52
N GLU A 213 0.98 15.77 -25.94
CA GLU A 213 0.45 16.76 -26.90
C GLU A 213 0.38 18.16 -26.30
N ASP A 214 0.15 18.25 -24.99
CA ASP A 214 0.33 19.49 -24.25
C ASP A 214 1.79 19.64 -23.83
N ASN A 215 2.53 20.54 -24.51
CA ASN A 215 3.93 20.84 -24.22
C ASN A 215 4.22 21.15 -22.73
N SER A 216 3.21 21.57 -21.96
CA SER A 216 3.33 21.86 -20.52
C SER A 216 3.51 20.59 -19.67
N TYR A 217 3.03 19.44 -20.15
CA TYR A 217 3.06 18.16 -19.44
C TYR A 217 3.97 17.11 -20.10
N GLU A 218 4.65 17.44 -21.20
CA GLU A 218 5.51 16.50 -21.92
C GLU A 218 6.56 15.85 -20.98
N GLU A 219 7.24 16.65 -20.16
CA GLU A 219 8.26 16.11 -19.24
C GLU A 219 7.63 15.29 -18.11
N LEU A 220 6.44 15.65 -17.64
CA LEU A 220 5.68 14.88 -16.67
C LEU A 220 5.29 13.51 -17.26
N ALA A 221 4.81 13.49 -18.50
CA ALA A 221 4.46 12.26 -19.21
C ALA A 221 5.68 11.33 -19.40
N ARG A 222 6.82 11.88 -19.84
CA ARG A 222 8.07 11.13 -19.98
C ARG A 222 8.55 10.57 -18.64
N ARG A 223 8.41 11.35 -17.56
CA ARG A 223 8.77 10.89 -16.21
C ARG A 223 7.93 9.68 -15.80
N ILE A 224 6.61 9.73 -16.02
CA ILE A 224 5.71 8.62 -15.69
C ILE A 224 6.09 7.37 -16.48
N GLU A 225 6.30 7.51 -17.78
CA GLU A 225 6.68 6.41 -18.68
C GLU A 225 8.03 5.76 -18.29
N ARG A 226 8.99 6.57 -17.84
CA ARG A 226 10.31 6.11 -17.37
C ARG A 226 10.31 5.62 -15.92
N THR A 227 9.18 5.70 -15.22
CA THR A 227 9.12 5.26 -13.83
C THR A 227 9.32 3.75 -13.76
N GLU A 228 10.37 3.34 -13.08
CA GLU A 228 10.71 1.94 -12.86
C GLU A 228 9.66 1.27 -11.99
N VAL A 229 9.22 0.08 -12.41
CA VAL A 229 8.30 -0.79 -11.67
C VAL A 229 9.10 -2.00 -11.21
N THR A 230 9.28 -2.13 -9.90
CA THR A 230 10.05 -3.24 -9.31
C THR A 230 9.11 -4.38 -8.92
N ASN A 231 9.67 -5.58 -8.71
CA ASN A 231 8.90 -6.70 -8.16
C ASN A 231 8.45 -6.40 -6.72
N GLU A 232 9.23 -5.63 -5.95
CA GLU A 232 8.84 -5.18 -4.61
C GLU A 232 7.57 -4.32 -4.66
N ASP A 233 7.45 -3.40 -5.62
CA ASP A 233 6.24 -2.58 -5.79
C ASP A 233 5.00 -3.46 -6.01
N LYS A 234 5.13 -4.50 -6.85
CA LYS A 234 4.06 -5.47 -7.13
C LYS A 234 3.69 -6.26 -5.88
N ILE A 235 4.70 -6.79 -5.17
CA ILE A 235 4.51 -7.57 -3.96
C ILE A 235 3.82 -6.74 -2.89
N LEU A 236 4.30 -5.51 -2.63
CA LEU A 236 3.72 -4.63 -1.62
C LEU A 236 2.21 -4.45 -1.82
N LEU A 237 1.77 -4.24 -3.06
CA LEU A 237 0.37 -4.03 -3.39
C LEU A 237 -0.46 -5.34 -3.45
N GLN A 238 0.18 -6.51 -3.45
CA GLN A 238 -0.47 -7.82 -3.40
C GLN A 238 -0.83 -8.28 -1.99
N VAL A 239 0.00 -7.97 -0.97
CA VAL A 239 -0.16 -8.54 0.39
C VAL A 239 -1.43 -8.05 1.13
N GLY A 240 -2.15 -7.07 0.57
CA GLY A 240 -3.36 -6.51 1.17
C GLY A 240 -4.71 -7.06 0.68
N ARG A 241 -4.73 -8.15 -0.10
CA ARG A 241 -5.97 -8.76 -0.64
C ARG A 241 -6.24 -10.15 -0.11
#